data_AF-A0A2R6QXM8-F1
#
_entry.id   AF-A0A2R6QXM8-F1
#
_cell.length_a   1.000
_cell.length_b   1.000
_cell.length_c   1.000
_cell.angle_alpha   90.00
_cell.angle_beta   90.00
_cell.angle_gamma   90.00
#
_symmetry.space_group_name_H-M   'P 1'
#
loop_
_entity.id
_entity.type
_entity.pdbx_description
1 polymer ?
#
loop_
_entity_poly.entity_id
_entity_poly.type
_entity_poly.pdbx_seq_one_letter_code
_entity_poly.pdbx_strand_id
1 'polypeptide(L)'
;MPVVQAFAIILALQVVYAVPAPVLQTRQAITGLSTSQISAFKPYNYYASAGYCQPAATLAWNCGANCQANPTFEPVASGGDGSSTQFCKS
;
A
#
# COMPACT_ATOMS: atom_id res chain seq x y z
N MET A 1 46.40 -30.55 -24.88
CA MET A 1 45.37 -30.17 -23.88
C MET A 1 43.94 -30.17 -24.47
N PRO A 2 43.41 -31.28 -25.05
CA PRO A 2 42.03 -31.29 -25.56
C PRO A 2 41.00 -31.85 -24.56
N VAL A 3 41.42 -32.74 -23.65
CA VAL A 3 40.53 -33.44 -22.72
C VAL A 3 39.95 -32.49 -21.66
N VAL A 4 40.77 -31.60 -21.10
CA VAL A 4 40.33 -30.61 -20.09
C VAL A 4 39.30 -29.63 -20.68
N GLN A 5 39.44 -29.29 -21.96
CA GLN A 5 38.55 -28.37 -22.66
C GLN A 5 37.20 -29.02 -23.01
N ALA A 6 37.20 -30.32 -23.34
CA ALA A 6 35.98 -31.09 -23.57
C ALA A 6 35.15 -31.28 -22.29
N PHE A 7 35.80 -31.50 -21.14
CA PHE A 7 35.12 -31.60 -19.84
C PHE A 7 34.44 -30.28 -19.43
N ALA A 8 35.07 -29.13 -19.71
CA ALA A 8 34.50 -27.82 -19.40
C ALA A 8 33.22 -27.50 -20.20
N ILE A 9 33.13 -27.98 -21.44
CA ILE A 9 31.94 -27.77 -22.29
C ILE A 9 30.76 -28.63 -21.81
N ILE A 10 31.02 -29.85 -21.34
CA ILE A 10 29.98 -30.77 -20.85
C ILE A 10 29.36 -30.25 -19.53
N LEU A 11 30.15 -29.61 -18.65
CA LEU A 11 29.62 -28.99 -17.42
C LEU A 11 28.72 -27.78 -17.70
N ALA A 12 28.97 -27.02 -18.77
CA ALA A 12 28.19 -25.82 -19.09
C ALA A 12 26.77 -26.12 -19.62
N LEU A 13 26.50 -27.35 -20.04
CA LEU A 13 25.21 -27.78 -20.61
C LEU A 13 24.20 -28.33 -19.58
N GLN A 14 24.54 -28.34 -18.28
CA GLN A 14 23.82 -29.15 -17.29
C GLN A 14 22.89 -28.39 -16.34
N VAL A 15 22.64 -27.08 -16.49
CA VAL A 15 21.83 -26.35 -15.50
C VAL A 15 20.86 -25.35 -16.12
N VAL A 16 19.90 -25.84 -16.90
CA VAL A 16 18.63 -25.13 -17.13
C VAL A 16 17.49 -26.06 -16.74
N TYR A 17 16.97 -25.88 -15.52
CA TYR A 17 15.76 -26.56 -15.07
C TYR A 17 14.58 -25.61 -15.25
N ALA A 18 13.63 -25.98 -16.12
CA ALA A 18 12.35 -25.29 -16.18
C ALA A 18 11.51 -25.71 -14.97
N VAL A 19 11.37 -24.82 -13.98
CA VAL A 19 10.43 -25.01 -12.87
C VAL A 19 9.02 -24.76 -13.42
N PRO A 20 8.05 -25.68 -13.25
CA PRO A 20 6.68 -25.44 -13.68
C PRO A 20 6.13 -24.19 -12.98
N ALA A 21 5.49 -23.31 -13.74
CA ALA A 21 4.80 -22.17 -13.16
C ALA A 21 3.77 -22.66 -12.13
N PRO A 22 3.57 -21.93 -11.01
CA PRO A 22 2.53 -22.28 -10.06
C PRO A 22 1.18 -22.40 -10.75
N VAL A 23 0.39 -23.40 -10.34
CA VAL A 23 -0.96 -23.62 -10.88
C VAL A 23 -1.80 -22.37 -10.66
N LEU A 24 -2.36 -21.81 -11.74
CA LEU A 24 -3.26 -20.66 -11.65
C LEU A 24 -4.48 -21.04 -10.82
N GLN A 25 -4.67 -20.35 -9.70
CA GLN A 25 -5.89 -20.45 -8.90
C GLN A 25 -6.96 -19.56 -9.53
N THR A 26 -8.19 -20.05 -9.57
CA THR A 26 -9.34 -19.22 -9.94
C THR A 26 -9.49 -18.10 -8.92
N ARG A 27 -9.74 -16.87 -9.38
CA ARG A 27 -10.05 -15.76 -8.47
C ARG A 27 -11.36 -16.07 -7.75
N GLN A 28 -11.42 -15.69 -6.48
CA GLN A 28 -12.64 -15.72 -5.70
C GLN A 28 -13.71 -14.84 -6.36
N ALA A 29 -14.97 -15.23 -6.19
CA ALA A 29 -16.10 -14.43 -6.65
C ALA A 29 -16.09 -13.04 -5.99
N ILE A 30 -16.34 -12.00 -6.77
CA ILE A 30 -16.43 -10.61 -6.29
C ILE A 30 -17.90 -10.31 -5.99
N THR A 31 -18.20 -9.92 -4.75
CA THR A 31 -19.55 -9.46 -4.38
C THR A 31 -19.60 -7.95 -4.43
N GLY A 32 -20.48 -7.40 -5.27
CA GLY A 32 -20.72 -5.96 -5.33
C GLY A 32 -21.40 -5.47 -4.04
N LEU A 33 -20.92 -4.35 -3.50
CA LEU A 33 -21.54 -3.70 -2.35
C LEU A 33 -22.74 -2.85 -2.77
N SER A 34 -23.74 -2.77 -1.90
CA SER A 34 -24.85 -1.82 -2.04
C SER A 34 -24.38 -0.38 -1.78
N THR A 35 -25.17 0.60 -2.21
CA THR A 35 -24.87 2.03 -2.01
C THR A 35 -24.81 2.43 -0.55
N SER A 36 -25.62 1.81 0.32
CA SER A 36 -25.59 2.04 1.77
C SER A 36 -24.30 1.51 2.41
N GLN A 37 -23.86 0.31 2.00
CA GLN A 37 -22.57 -0.26 2.43
C GLN A 37 -21.40 0.61 1.98
N ILE A 38 -21.42 1.10 0.73
CA ILE A 38 -20.40 2.04 0.23
C ILE A 38 -20.42 3.34 1.03
N SER A 39 -21.61 3.88 1.31
CA SER A 39 -21.76 5.15 2.04
C SER A 39 -21.28 5.07 3.48
N ALA A 40 -21.39 3.90 4.11
CA ALA A 40 -20.86 3.66 5.45
C ALA A 40 -19.32 3.85 5.53
N PHE A 41 -18.60 3.74 4.41
CA PHE A 41 -17.16 3.98 4.37
C PHE A 41 -16.77 5.45 4.19
N LYS A 42 -17.72 6.37 3.94
CA LYS A 42 -17.42 7.80 3.70
C LYS A 42 -16.59 8.46 4.82
N PRO A 43 -16.87 8.24 6.12
CA PRO A 43 -16.06 8.82 7.21
C PRO A 43 -14.57 8.53 7.06
N TYR A 44 -14.19 7.29 6.70
CA TYR A 44 -12.80 6.90 6.50
C TYR A 44 -12.12 7.62 5.34
N ASN A 45 -12.87 7.90 4.28
CA ASN A 45 -12.35 8.68 3.15
C ASN A 45 -12.02 10.12 3.59
N TYR A 46 -12.88 10.74 4.40
CA TYR A 46 -12.60 12.07 4.94
C TYR A 46 -11.40 12.09 5.90
N TYR A 47 -11.23 11.06 6.76
CA TYR A 47 -10.03 10.93 7.59
C TYR A 47 -8.76 10.80 6.73
N ALA A 48 -8.79 9.97 5.68
CA ALA A 48 -7.68 9.83 4.76
C ALA A 48 -7.37 11.15 4.02
N SER A 49 -8.40 11.85 3.55
CA SER A 49 -8.25 13.15 2.89
C SER A 49 -7.71 14.23 3.84
N ALA A 50 -8.08 14.22 5.12
CA ALA A 50 -7.51 15.11 6.12
C ALA A 50 -6.01 14.89 6.35
N GLY A 51 -5.48 13.70 6.05
CA GLY A 51 -4.05 13.41 6.10
C GLY A 51 -3.19 14.24 5.14
N TYR A 52 -3.79 14.88 4.12
CA TYR A 52 -3.11 15.81 3.21
C TYR A 52 -3.12 17.27 3.69
N CYS A 53 -3.83 17.57 4.76
CA CYS A 53 -3.86 18.91 5.34
C CYS A 53 -2.53 19.21 6.06
N GLN A 54 -2.23 20.50 6.24
CA GLN A 54 -1.09 20.94 7.06
C GLN A 54 -1.21 20.35 8.48
N PRO A 55 -0.13 19.82 9.10
CA PRO A 55 -0.20 19.16 10.40
C PRO A 55 -0.93 19.97 11.47
N ALA A 56 -0.64 21.28 11.54
CA ALA A 56 -1.27 22.17 12.51
C ALA A 56 -2.79 22.28 12.32
N ALA A 57 -3.26 22.32 11.07
CA ALA A 57 -4.68 22.37 10.76
C ALA A 57 -5.37 21.02 10.97
N THR A 58 -4.65 19.92 10.71
CA THR A 58 -5.13 18.57 11.03
C THR A 58 -5.25 18.37 12.53
N LEU A 59 -4.25 18.79 13.33
CA LEU A 59 -4.27 18.70 14.79
C LEU A 59 -5.40 19.52 15.42
N ALA A 60 -5.64 20.73 14.89
CA ALA A 60 -6.76 21.58 15.29
C ALA A 60 -8.11 21.15 14.69
N TRP A 61 -8.11 20.12 13.84
CA TRP A 61 -9.26 19.60 13.11
C TRP A 61 -10.10 20.67 12.38
N ASN A 62 -9.42 21.57 11.66
CA ASN A 62 -10.05 22.75 11.05
C ASN A 62 -9.72 22.94 9.56
N CYS A 63 -9.35 21.87 8.85
CA CYS A 63 -8.94 21.94 7.44
C CYS A 63 -10.10 21.85 6.43
N GLY A 64 -11.25 22.45 6.75
CA GLY A 64 -12.40 22.58 5.84
C GLY A 64 -13.27 21.32 5.77
N ALA A 65 -13.78 21.02 4.57
CA ALA A 65 -14.86 20.05 4.35
C ALA A 65 -14.56 18.64 4.91
N ASN A 66 -13.30 18.20 4.88
CA ASN A 66 -12.90 16.89 5.40
C ASN A 66 -13.06 16.80 6.94
N CYS A 67 -12.66 17.85 7.66
CA CYS A 67 -12.83 17.92 9.11
C CYS A 67 -14.29 18.14 9.49
N GLN A 68 -14.98 19.04 8.77
CA GLN A 68 -16.39 19.35 8.97
C GLN A 68 -17.30 18.14 8.74
N ALA A 69 -16.89 17.19 7.90
CA ALA A 69 -17.62 15.94 7.68
C ALA A 69 -17.55 14.97 8.86
N ASN A 70 -16.60 15.13 9.79
CA ASN A 70 -16.50 14.35 11.02
C ASN A 70 -16.20 15.27 12.21
N PRO A 71 -17.15 16.11 12.63
CA PRO A 71 -16.89 17.23 13.54
C PRO A 71 -16.54 16.80 14.98
N THR A 72 -16.80 15.55 15.34
CA THR A 72 -16.53 15.00 16.68
C THR A 72 -15.17 14.31 16.79
N PHE A 73 -14.34 14.35 15.74
CA PHE A 73 -13.02 13.75 15.79
C PHE A 73 -12.04 14.67 16.52
N GLU A 74 -11.27 14.08 17.45
CA GLU A 74 -10.27 14.79 18.24
C GLU A 74 -8.89 14.17 17.94
N PRO A 75 -8.10 14.81 17.06
CA PRO A 75 -6.74 14.36 16.78
C PRO A 75 -5.86 14.50 18.03
N VAL A 76 -5.13 13.43 18.36
CA VAL A 76 -4.17 13.44 19.48
C VAL A 76 -2.76 13.83 19.05
N ALA A 77 -2.44 13.68 17.77
CA ALA A 77 -1.16 14.04 17.17
C ALA A 77 -1.34 14.30 15.66
N SER A 78 -0.56 15.23 15.13
CA SER A 78 -0.34 15.41 13.70
C SER A 78 1.01 16.10 13.52
N GLY A 79 1.83 15.60 12.63
CA GLY A 79 3.21 16.06 12.52
C GLY A 79 3.87 15.50 11.28
N GLY A 80 5.19 15.62 11.21
CA GLY A 80 6.02 15.23 10.08
C GLY A 80 6.21 16.35 9.04
N ASP A 81 7.34 16.26 8.35
CA ASP A 81 7.79 17.22 7.33
C ASP A 81 7.70 16.62 5.92
N GLY A 82 7.22 15.38 5.79
CA GLY A 82 7.18 14.64 4.52
C GLY A 82 8.57 14.23 4.02
N SER A 83 9.61 14.36 4.85
CA SER A 83 11.00 14.06 4.55
C SER A 83 11.61 13.21 5.66
N SER A 84 12.33 13.82 6.61
CA SER A 84 13.03 13.13 7.69
C SER A 84 12.08 12.57 8.76
N THR A 85 10.93 13.23 8.94
CA THR A 85 9.88 12.84 9.87
C THR A 85 8.62 12.55 9.05
N GLN A 86 8.25 11.27 8.98
CA GLN A 86 7.00 10.86 8.35
C GLN A 86 5.79 11.46 9.09
N PHE A 87 4.68 11.62 8.39
CA PHE A 87 3.50 12.39 8.84
C PHE A 87 2.72 11.85 10.07
N CYS A 88 3.34 10.98 10.86
CA CYS A 88 2.72 10.28 11.99
C CYS A 88 3.66 10.21 13.21
N LYS A 89 4.36 11.31 13.56
CA LYS A 89 5.08 11.38 14.84
C LYS A 89 4.67 12.61 15.63
N SER A 90 4.17 12.32 16.83
CA SER A 90 3.93 13.27 17.93
C SER A 90 5.18 14.04 18.32
#